data_AF-A0A7Z8VQ54-F1
#
_entry.id   AF-A0A7Z8VQ54-F1
#
_cell.length_a   1.000
_cell.length_b   1.000
_cell.length_c   1.000
_cell.angle_alpha   90.00
_cell.angle_beta   90.00
_cell.angle_gamma   90.00
#
_symmetry.space_group_name_H-M   'P 1'
#
loop_
_entity.id
_entity.type
_entity.pdbx_description
1 polymer ?
#
loop_
_entity_poly.entity_id
_entity_poly.type
_entity_poly.pdbx_seq_one_letter_code
_entity_poly.pdbx_strand_id
1 'polypeptide(L)'
;MGIILSNTLIGGSTSLVATLIICHIRYGNPAPEDLINGALGGLVAVTGAANIITSQDAAIIGGINAIVVCWASRLLLKFQIDDVVGAIPVHLAAGIWGTLAVGVFGNLELLDTGLGRLE
;
A
#
# COMPACT_ATOMS: atom_id res chain seq x y z
N MET A 1 15.44 -13.44 5.48
CA MET A 1 14.37 -13.20 6.47
C MET A 1 14.34 -11.76 6.98
N GLY A 2 15.47 -11.20 7.45
CA GLY A 2 15.52 -9.84 8.01
C GLY A 2 14.95 -8.74 7.09
N ILE A 3 15.39 -8.69 5.83
CA ILE A 3 14.94 -7.64 4.89
C ILE A 3 13.44 -7.70 4.57
N ILE A 4 12.86 -8.90 4.47
CA ILE A 4 11.43 -9.09 4.19
C ILE A 4 10.59 -8.52 5.33
N LEU A 5 10.95 -8.85 6.58
CA LEU A 5 10.25 -8.33 7.76
C LEU A 5 10.40 -6.80 7.85
N SER A 6 11.61 -6.28 7.65
CA SER A 6 11.86 -4.84 7.64
C SER A 6 11.03 -4.11 6.60
N ASN A 7 11.05 -4.57 5.34
CA ASN A 7 10.28 -3.97 4.26
C ASN A 7 8.77 -4.01 4.53
N THR A 8 8.28 -5.12 5.08
CA THR A 8 6.88 -5.27 5.45
C THR A 8 6.46 -4.24 6.51
N LEU A 9 7.21 -4.16 7.61
CA LEU A 9 6.91 -3.22 8.70
C LEU A 9 7.05 -1.75 8.24
N ILE A 10 8.04 -1.45 7.40
CA ILE A 10 8.25 -0.11 6.84
C ILE A 10 7.08 0.27 5.92
N GLY A 11 6.62 -0.63 5.04
CA GLY A 11 5.47 -0.38 4.18
C GLY A 11 4.19 -0.10 4.97
N GLY A 12 3.88 -0.92 5.99
CA GLY A 12 2.73 -0.71 6.85
C GLY A 12 2.80 0.61 7.65
N SER A 13 3.94 0.89 8.28
CA SER A 13 4.12 2.09 9.11
C SER A 13 4.11 3.40 8.30
N THR A 14 4.72 3.40 7.12
CA THR A 14 4.72 4.58 6.23
C THR A 14 3.34 4.87 5.66
N SER A 15 2.59 3.83 5.28
CA SER A 15 1.18 3.97 4.87
C SER A 15 0.30 4.49 6.02
N LEU A 16 0.50 4.02 7.26
CA LEU A 16 -0.21 4.53 8.44
C LEU A 16 0.04 6.03 8.62
N VAL A 17 1.31 6.44 8.65
CA VAL A 17 1.68 7.87 8.85
C VAL A 17 1.13 8.73 7.71
N ALA A 18 1.26 8.29 6.45
CA ALA A 18 0.72 9.00 5.30
C ALA A 18 -0.81 9.10 5.37
N THR A 19 -1.50 8.03 5.80
CA THR A 19 -2.96 8.04 5.98
C THR A 19 -3.38 9.02 7.06
N LEU A 20 -2.66 9.04 8.20
CA LEU A 20 -2.88 10.02 9.26
C LEU A 20 -2.76 11.45 8.74
N ILE A 21 -1.71 11.75 7.98
CA ILE A 21 -1.49 13.08 7.39
C ILE A 21 -2.64 13.44 6.44
N ILE A 22 -3.01 12.52 5.54
CA ILE A 22 -4.10 12.74 4.57
C ILE A 22 -5.43 13.01 5.28
N CYS A 23 -5.78 12.18 6.28
CA CYS A 23 -7.03 12.31 7.02
C CYS A 23 -7.04 13.56 7.89
N HIS A 24 -5.93 13.91 8.54
CA HIS A 24 -5.83 15.14 9.32
C HIS A 24 -6.00 16.38 8.45
N ILE A 25 -5.36 16.43 7.28
CA ILE A 25 -5.51 17.56 6.33
C ILE A 25 -6.94 17.66 5.79
N ARG A 26 -7.61 16.53 5.51
CA ARG A 26 -8.93 16.54 4.87
C ARG A 26 -10.12 16.65 5.82
N TYR A 27 -10.02 16.08 7.02
CA TYR A 27 -11.15 15.93 7.94
C TYR A 27 -10.88 16.53 9.32
N GLY A 28 -9.65 16.97 9.61
CA GLY A 28 -9.23 17.47 10.92
C GLY A 28 -9.01 16.37 11.95
N ASN A 29 -9.89 15.37 12.02
CA ASN A 29 -9.78 14.25 12.97
C ASN A 29 -9.80 12.89 12.25
N PRO A 30 -8.68 12.15 12.19
CA PRO A 30 -8.64 10.83 11.57
C PRO A 30 -9.40 9.79 12.41
N ALA A 31 -10.28 9.00 11.76
CA ALA A 31 -10.94 7.89 12.44
C ALA A 31 -9.97 6.72 12.66
N PRO A 32 -10.10 5.95 13.76
CA PRO A 32 -9.25 4.78 14.00
C PRO A 32 -9.28 3.76 12.86
N GLU A 33 -10.45 3.56 12.25
CA GLU A 33 -10.63 2.64 11.12
C GLU A 33 -9.82 3.07 9.89
N ASP A 34 -9.78 4.36 9.56
CA ASP A 34 -8.96 4.88 8.46
C ASP A 34 -7.48 4.56 8.69
N LEU A 35 -6.99 4.74 9.92
CA LEU A 35 -5.59 4.50 10.26
C LEU A 35 -5.24 3.01 10.20
N ILE A 36 -6.13 2.14 10.70
CA ILE A 36 -5.98 0.69 10.65
C ILE A 36 -5.96 0.23 9.18
N ASN A 37 -6.92 0.66 8.38
CA ASN A 37 -7.01 0.29 6.96
C ASN A 37 -5.86 0.87 6.13
N GLY A 38 -5.39 2.07 6.46
CA GLY A 38 -4.17 2.65 5.91
C GLY A 38 -2.95 1.76 6.19
N ALA A 39 -2.76 1.33 7.44
CA ALA A 39 -1.66 0.45 7.83
C ALA A 39 -1.73 -0.92 7.15
N LEU A 40 -2.91 -1.56 7.18
CA LEU A 40 -3.16 -2.86 6.55
C LEU A 40 -2.93 -2.81 5.05
N GLY A 41 -3.45 -1.78 4.37
CA GLY A 41 -3.21 -1.58 2.95
C GLY A 41 -1.72 -1.44 2.63
N GLY A 42 -0.95 -0.75 3.49
CA GLY A 42 0.49 -0.61 3.31
C GLY A 42 1.22 -1.95 3.37
N LEU A 43 0.80 -2.84 4.28
CA LEU A 43 1.30 -4.22 4.37
C LEU A 43 0.96 -5.02 3.10
N VAL A 44 -0.29 -4.90 2.63
CA VAL A 44 -0.74 -5.57 1.39
C VAL A 44 0.06 -5.08 0.19
N ALA A 45 0.26 -3.77 0.05
CA ALA A 45 0.96 -3.17 -1.08
C ALA A 45 2.42 -3.65 -1.22
N VAL A 46 3.12 -3.89 -0.11
CA VAL A 46 4.52 -4.38 -0.16
C VAL A 46 4.62 -5.91 -0.23
N THR A 47 3.53 -6.65 -0.03
CA THR A 47 3.56 -8.12 0.13
C THR A 47 4.23 -8.83 -1.05
N GLY A 48 3.87 -8.47 -2.28
CA GLY A 48 4.40 -9.13 -3.48
C GLY A 48 5.86 -8.80 -3.80
N ALA A 49 6.39 -7.72 -3.21
CA ALA A 49 7.71 -7.17 -3.55
C ALA A 49 8.72 -7.22 -2.39
N ALA A 50 8.29 -7.60 -1.18
CA ALA A 50 9.07 -7.44 0.05
C ALA A 50 10.46 -8.09 0.03
N ASN A 51 10.67 -9.14 -0.77
CA ASN A 51 11.96 -9.83 -0.93
C ASN A 51 12.87 -9.24 -2.03
N ILE A 52 12.35 -8.37 -2.89
CA ILE A 52 13.04 -7.87 -4.10
C ILE A 52 13.15 -6.35 -4.17
N ILE A 53 12.76 -5.62 -3.12
CA ILE A 53 12.85 -4.15 -3.04
C ILE A 53 13.74 -3.70 -1.89
N THR A 54 14.19 -2.45 -1.94
CA THR A 54 14.91 -1.83 -0.82
C THR A 54 13.94 -1.32 0.26
N SER A 55 14.45 -1.04 1.46
CA SER A 55 13.66 -0.41 2.53
C SER A 55 13.13 0.97 2.15
N GLN A 56 13.84 1.69 1.28
CA GLN A 56 13.40 3.00 0.78
C GLN A 56 12.22 2.84 -0.19
N ASP A 57 12.29 1.86 -1.09
CA ASP A 57 11.17 1.54 -1.99
C ASP A 57 9.94 1.08 -1.20
N ALA A 58 10.13 0.26 -0.16
CA ALA A 58 9.04 -0.16 0.71
C ALA A 58 8.33 1.03 1.37
N ALA A 59 9.09 2.05 1.79
CA ALA A 59 8.52 3.27 2.36
C ALA A 59 7.73 4.09 1.31
N ILE A 60 8.23 4.15 0.07
CA ILE A 60 7.54 4.85 -1.03
C ILE A 60 6.26 4.10 -1.42
N ILE A 61 6.32 2.79 -1.60
CA ILE A 61 5.18 1.94 -1.96
C ILE A 61 4.08 2.03 -0.89
N GLY A 62 4.46 1.89 0.39
CA GLY A 62 3.56 2.06 1.52
C GLY A 62 2.97 3.47 1.60
N GLY A 63 3.80 4.51 1.49
CA GLY A 63 3.34 5.90 1.51
C GLY A 63 2.35 6.25 0.39
N ILE A 64 2.60 5.79 -0.84
CA ILE A 64 1.67 5.97 -1.98
C ILE A 64 0.38 5.20 -1.73
N ASN A 65 0.47 4.01 -1.12
CA ASN A 65 -0.70 3.20 -0.85
C ASN A 65 -1.75 3.94 0.00
N ALA A 66 -1.36 4.79 0.95
CA ALA A 66 -2.30 5.60 1.73
C ALA A 66 -3.28 6.41 0.85
N ILE A 67 -2.80 6.91 -0.30
CA ILE A 67 -3.65 7.61 -1.27
C ILE A 67 -4.63 6.63 -1.91
N VAL A 68 -4.16 5.44 -2.29
CA VAL A 68 -4.95 4.38 -2.92
C VAL A 68 -6.09 3.91 -2.01
N VAL A 69 -5.81 3.60 -0.73
CA VAL A 69 -6.84 3.11 0.20
C VAL A 69 -7.89 4.19 0.48
N CYS A 70 -7.45 5.42 0.78
CA CYS A 70 -8.36 6.55 1.04
C CYS A 70 -9.22 6.89 -0.20
N TRP A 71 -8.65 6.82 -1.39
CA TRP A 71 -9.37 7.08 -2.63
C TRP A 71 -10.38 5.97 -2.94
N ALA A 72 -9.97 4.71 -2.83
CA ALA A 72 -10.85 3.56 -3.07
C ALA A 72 -12.03 3.54 -2.10
N SER A 73 -11.80 3.79 -0.81
CA SER A 73 -12.89 3.90 0.19
C SER A 73 -13.92 4.97 -0.20
N ARG A 74 -13.47 6.17 -0.54
CA ARG A 74 -14.36 7.25 -1.02
C ARG A 74 -15.10 6.89 -2.30
N LEU A 75 -14.45 6.15 -3.20
CA LEU A 75 -15.06 5.72 -4.45
C LEU A 75 -16.23 4.76 -4.19
N LEU A 76 -16.05 3.81 -3.27
CA LEU A 76 -17.12 2.88 -2.87
C LEU A 76 -18.29 3.61 -2.23
N LEU A 77 -18.02 4.56 -1.33
CA LEU A 77 -19.05 5.41 -0.74
C LEU A 77 -19.81 6.20 -1.81
N LYS A 78 -19.12 6.73 -2.82
CA LYS A 78 -19.75 7.43 -3.95
C LYS A 78 -20.67 6.51 -4.77
N PHE A 79 -20.33 5.23 -4.87
CA PHE A 79 -21.15 4.21 -5.54
C PHE A 79 -22.17 3.53 -4.61
N GLN A 80 -22.30 3.99 -3.36
CA GLN A 80 -23.20 3.41 -2.36
C GLN A 80 -22.93 1.91 -2.10
N ILE A 81 -21.67 1.50 -2.23
CA ILE A 81 -21.21 0.16 -1.87
C ILE A 81 -20.78 0.20 -0.41
N ASP A 82 -21.51 -0.53 0.42
CA ASP A 82 -21.24 -0.66 1.86
C ASP A 82 -20.25 -1.80 2.11
N ASP A 83 -18.98 -1.44 2.30
CA ASP A 83 -17.90 -2.36 2.65
C ASP A 83 -17.62 -2.27 4.15
N VAL A 84 -18.18 -3.22 4.90
CA VAL A 84 -18.25 -3.23 6.37
C VAL A 84 -16.92 -3.00 7.08
N VAL A 85 -15.80 -3.43 6.47
CA VAL A 85 -14.47 -3.37 7.09
C VAL A 85 -13.43 -2.65 6.21
N GLY A 86 -13.82 -2.20 5.02
CA GLY A 86 -12.87 -1.67 4.03
C GLY A 86 -11.99 -2.75 3.39
N ALA A 87 -12.51 -3.97 3.21
CA ALA A 87 -11.77 -5.07 2.59
C ALA A 87 -11.38 -4.78 1.13
N ILE A 88 -12.24 -4.11 0.36
CA ILE A 88 -11.98 -3.78 -1.04
C ILE A 88 -10.84 -2.76 -1.17
N PRO A 89 -10.84 -1.61 -0.45
CA PRO A 89 -9.69 -0.70 -0.44
C PRO A 89 -8.39 -1.37 0.03
N VAL A 90 -8.44 -2.17 1.10
CA VAL A 90 -7.26 -2.77 1.72
C VAL A 90 -6.68 -3.92 0.91
N HIS A 91 -7.50 -4.79 0.32
CA HIS A 91 -7.02 -5.99 -0.38
C HIS A 91 -7.00 -5.82 -1.88
N LEU A 92 -8.09 -5.33 -2.48
CA LEU A 92 -8.18 -5.20 -3.93
C LEU A 92 -7.39 -3.99 -4.42
N ALA A 93 -7.69 -2.79 -3.92
CA ALA A 93 -7.04 -1.57 -4.43
C ALA A 93 -5.54 -1.54 -4.07
N ALA A 94 -5.19 -1.81 -2.81
CA ALA A 94 -3.79 -1.91 -2.40
C ALA A 94 -3.07 -3.07 -3.08
N GLY A 95 -3.74 -4.21 -3.30
CA GLY A 95 -3.16 -5.36 -4.00
C GLY A 95 -2.85 -5.08 -5.47
N ILE A 96 -3.74 -4.35 -6.17
CA ILE A 96 -3.49 -3.86 -7.53
C ILE A 96 -2.26 -2.95 -7.53
N TRP A 97 -2.20 -1.97 -6.62
CA TRP A 97 -1.04 -1.09 -6.50
C TRP A 97 0.24 -1.87 -6.20
N GLY A 98 0.21 -2.78 -5.24
CA GLY A 98 1.36 -3.59 -4.87
C GLY A 98 1.86 -4.50 -6.00
N THR A 99 0.94 -5.07 -6.78
CA THR A 99 1.28 -5.88 -7.95
C THR A 99 1.96 -5.03 -9.03
N LEU A 100 1.48 -3.81 -9.28
CA LEU A 100 2.16 -2.88 -10.18
C LEU A 100 3.53 -2.47 -9.63
N ALA A 101 3.64 -2.26 -8.32
CA ALA A 101 4.89 -1.88 -7.67
C ALA A 101 5.99 -2.95 -7.79
N VAL A 102 5.63 -4.25 -7.87
CA VAL A 102 6.58 -5.33 -8.20
C VAL A 102 7.29 -5.03 -9.53
N GLY A 103 6.53 -4.72 -10.58
CA GLY A 103 7.08 -4.41 -11.90
C GLY A 103 7.89 -3.12 -11.91
N VAL A 104 7.49 -2.11 -11.13
CA VAL A 104 8.15 -0.79 -11.12
C VAL A 104 9.43 -0.78 -10.28
N PHE A 105 9.40 -1.34 -9.07
CA PHE A 105 10.47 -1.22 -8.08
C PHE A 105 11.28 -2.50 -7.87
N GLY A 106 10.75 -3.66 -8.28
CA GLY A 106 11.40 -4.95 -8.06
C GLY A 106 12.78 -5.03 -8.72
N ASN A 107 13.74 -5.63 -8.03
CA ASN A 107 15.05 -5.94 -8.60
C ASN A 107 14.90 -6.99 -9.71
N LEU A 108 15.28 -6.63 -10.95
CA LEU A 108 15.14 -7.49 -12.13
C LEU A 108 15.99 -8.76 -12.05
N GLU A 109 17.16 -8.71 -11.41
CA GLU A 109 18.03 -9.88 -11.22
C GLU A 109 17.39 -10.89 -10.26
N LEU A 110 16.68 -10.41 -9.23
CA LEU A 110 15.97 -11.28 -8.29
C LEU A 110 14.63 -11.77 -8.84
N LEU A 111 14.03 -11.04 -9.79
CA LEU A 111 12.81 -11.46 -10.49
C LEU A 111 13.10 -12.57 -11.50
N ASP A 112 14.27 -12.55 -12.13
CA ASP A 112 14.78 -13.58 -13.05
C ASP A 112 13.78 -14.00 -14.15
N THR A 113 13.00 -13.03 -14.65
CA THR A 113 11.98 -13.27 -15.69
C THR A 113 12.56 -13.20 -17.11
N GLY A 114 13.77 -12.68 -17.27
CA GLY A 114 14.37 -12.35 -18.57
C GLY A 114 13.76 -11.12 -19.26
N LEU A 115 12.84 -10.40 -18.61
CA LEU A 115 12.17 -9.20 -19.13
C LEU A 115 12.80 -7.93 -18.57
N GLY A 116 12.88 -6.88 -19.41
CA GLY A 116 13.20 -5.53 -19.01
C GLY A 116 12.02 -4.80 -18.33
N ARG A 117 12.27 -3.59 -17.83
CA ARG A 117 11.26 -2.79 -17.11
C ARG A 117 10.06 -2.36 -17.98
N LEU A 118 10.21 -2.35 -19.29
CA LEU A 118 9.22 -1.87 -20.27
C LEU A 118 8.62 -2.99 -21.12
N GLU A 119 8.98 -4.24 -20.84
CA GLU A 119 8.51 -5.44 -21.55
C GLU A 119 7.50 -6.19 -20.69
#